data_AF-A0A9E3KN31-F1
#
_entry.id   AF-A0A9E3KN31-F1
#
_cell.length_a   1.000
_cell.length_b   1.000
_cell.length_c   1.000
_cell.angle_alpha   90.00
_cell.angle_beta   90.00
_cell.angle_gamma   90.00
#
_symmetry.space_group_name_H-M   'P 1'
#
loop_
_entity.id
_entity.type
_entity.pdbx_description
1 polymer ?
#
loop_
_entity_poly.entity_id
_entity_poly.type
_entity_poly.pdbx_seq_one_letter_code
_entity_poly.pdbx_strand_id
1 'polypeptide(L)'
;MFKLFILGFLLLSLSCTNVNNPTSSPTDNHTDTLSIDTAIYKSVITNEIAGSAYRKRAAAYGLIINGDTSLFQCIFNESNSNGNITLYLNNNHPSTSYQQRFTELKHLLPIAALDYNMDSLSSISFGRFIEWGDLAVKTSDDFFVKSTNTYKNLHKDFSIFLPQSIFGKEVNQLLEPYQLKIKNASLEKVFITSKENYNLNNNIETDSTKVQPNIIDCITWFTIVKK
;
A
#
# COMPACT_ATOMS: atom_id res chain seq x y z
N MET A 1 51.03 12.09 -53.64
CA MET A 1 51.84 11.06 -52.94
C MET A 1 50.96 10.50 -51.82
N PHE A 2 50.12 9.49 -52.03
CA PHE A 2 50.34 8.03 -52.15
C PHE A 2 50.94 7.33 -50.92
N LYS A 3 50.24 6.24 -50.53
CA LYS A 3 50.45 5.19 -49.51
C LYS A 3 49.77 5.50 -48.16
N LEU A 4 48.60 4.95 -47.82
CA LEU A 4 48.07 3.58 -47.88
C LEU A 4 48.93 2.58 -47.10
N PHE A 5 48.52 2.25 -45.88
CA PHE A 5 48.71 0.92 -45.29
C PHE A 5 47.39 0.49 -44.64
N ILE A 6 46.77 -0.49 -45.31
CA ILE A 6 45.64 -1.30 -44.89
C ILE A 6 46.20 -2.50 -44.14
N LEU A 7 45.70 -2.76 -42.93
CA LEU A 7 45.60 -4.10 -42.33
C LEU A 7 44.69 -3.93 -41.10
N GLY A 8 43.49 -4.50 -40.98
CA GLY A 8 42.97 -5.72 -41.58
C GLY A 8 42.93 -6.80 -40.51
N PHE A 9 41.97 -6.74 -39.59
CA PHE A 9 41.51 -7.93 -38.86
C PHE A 9 39.99 -7.82 -38.60
N LEU A 10 39.23 -8.22 -39.62
CA LEU A 10 37.92 -8.81 -39.46
C LEU A 10 38.14 -10.18 -38.81
N LEU A 11 37.53 -10.43 -37.65
CA LEU A 11 37.16 -11.78 -37.23
C LEU A 11 35.65 -11.81 -37.04
N LEU A 12 35.01 -12.31 -38.09
CA LEU A 12 33.68 -12.90 -38.08
C LEU A 12 33.67 -14.08 -37.11
N SER A 13 32.76 -14.06 -36.14
CA SER A 13 32.16 -15.30 -35.62
C SER A 13 30.66 -15.20 -35.83
N LEU A 14 30.24 -15.73 -36.98
CA LEU A 14 28.86 -16.07 -37.29
C LEU A 14 28.43 -17.29 -36.46
N SER A 15 27.16 -17.23 -36.07
CA SER A 15 26.22 -18.34 -35.87
C SER A 15 26.28 -19.15 -34.57
N CYS A 16 25.19 -19.00 -33.80
CA CYS A 16 24.20 -20.07 -33.68
C CYS A 16 22.81 -19.46 -33.47
N THR A 17 21.99 -19.50 -34.53
CA THR A 17 20.53 -19.51 -34.41
C THR A 17 20.12 -20.74 -33.63
N ASN A 18 19.39 -20.57 -32.53
CA ASN A 18 18.53 -21.63 -32.00
C ASN A 18 17.16 -21.02 -31.72
N VAL A 19 16.22 -21.35 -32.61
CA VAL A 19 14.79 -21.17 -32.38
C VAL A 19 14.41 -22.12 -31.26
N ASN A 20 14.07 -21.59 -30.10
CA ASN A 20 13.22 -22.25 -29.12
C ASN A 20 12.40 -21.16 -28.46
N ASN A 21 11.09 -21.15 -28.75
CA ASN A 21 10.11 -20.49 -27.90
C ASN A 21 10.02 -21.26 -26.58
N PRO A 22 10.09 -20.58 -25.44
CA PRO A 22 9.28 -20.94 -24.30
C PRO A 22 8.22 -19.86 -24.11
N THR A 23 6.98 -20.25 -24.36
CA THR A 23 5.79 -19.64 -23.77
C THR A 23 6.07 -19.42 -22.29
N SER A 24 6.39 -18.18 -21.93
CA SER A 24 6.53 -17.74 -20.55
C SER A 24 5.53 -16.63 -20.35
N SER A 25 4.54 -16.96 -19.53
CA SER A 25 3.58 -16.04 -18.91
C SER A 25 4.29 -14.79 -18.40
N PRO A 26 3.65 -13.61 -18.40
CA PRO A 26 4.22 -12.44 -17.75
C PRO A 26 4.26 -12.72 -16.25
N THR A 27 5.43 -13.15 -15.76
CA THR A 27 5.77 -13.09 -14.35
C THR A 27 6.20 -11.64 -14.12
N ASP A 28 5.31 -10.85 -13.54
CA ASP A 28 5.62 -9.53 -12.98
C ASP A 28 6.72 -9.70 -11.92
N ASN A 29 7.98 -9.54 -12.35
CA ASN A 29 9.10 -9.32 -11.45
C ASN A 29 9.11 -7.84 -11.07
N HIS A 30 8.20 -7.44 -10.20
CA HIS A 30 8.31 -6.16 -9.51
C HIS A 30 9.40 -6.31 -8.44
N THR A 31 10.62 -5.90 -8.74
CA THR A 31 11.71 -5.86 -7.77
C THR A 31 11.41 -4.77 -6.74
N ASP A 32 11.08 -5.19 -5.52
CA ASP A 32 11.00 -4.38 -4.28
C ASP A 32 12.38 -3.78 -3.95
N THR A 33 12.85 -2.81 -4.73
CA THR A 33 14.13 -2.13 -4.44
C THR A 33 13.89 -0.64 -4.28
N LEU A 34 13.79 -0.20 -3.03
CA LEU A 34 14.03 1.19 -2.65
C LEU A 34 15.43 1.63 -3.10
N SER A 35 15.57 2.92 -3.39
CA SER A 35 16.85 3.51 -3.81
C SER A 35 17.96 3.26 -2.77
N ILE A 36 19.20 3.16 -3.25
CA ILE A 36 20.42 2.99 -2.43
C ILE A 36 20.58 4.17 -1.44
N ASP A 37 20.07 5.35 -1.78
CA ASP A 37 20.06 6.54 -0.92
C ASP A 37 18.69 6.74 -0.27
N THR A 38 18.30 5.81 0.59
CA THR A 38 17.07 5.91 1.38
C THR A 38 17.41 6.04 2.87
N ALA A 39 16.96 7.13 3.49
CA ALA A 39 17.01 7.35 4.93
C ALA A 39 15.61 7.33 5.54
N ILE A 40 15.54 7.05 6.85
CA ILE A 40 14.28 7.04 7.61
C ILE A 40 14.30 8.23 8.56
N TYR A 41 13.24 9.04 8.55
CA TYR A 41 13.06 10.08 9.56
C TYR A 41 11.99 9.65 10.58
N LYS A 42 12.15 10.18 11.79
CA LYS A 42 11.19 10.05 12.89
C LYS A 42 10.91 11.44 13.42
N SER A 43 9.63 11.76 13.59
CA SER A 43 9.18 13.02 14.18
C SER A 43 8.23 12.73 15.34
N VAL A 44 8.60 13.19 16.55
CA VAL A 44 7.73 13.06 17.73
C VAL A 44 6.60 14.07 17.64
N ILE A 45 5.37 13.61 17.80
CA ILE A 45 4.19 14.47 17.74
C ILE A 45 3.90 14.99 19.15
N THR A 46 4.45 16.17 19.47
CA THR A 46 4.34 16.81 20.79
C THR A 46 3.16 17.76 20.91
N ASN A 47 2.68 18.33 19.80
CA ASN A 47 1.60 19.32 19.83
C ASN A 47 0.29 18.70 20.33
N GLU A 48 -0.41 19.44 21.20
CA GLU A 48 -1.78 19.17 21.64
C GLU A 48 -2.76 19.30 20.47
N ILE A 49 -2.71 18.34 19.55
CA ILE A 49 -3.82 18.07 18.67
C ILE A 49 -4.94 17.53 19.57
N ALA A 50 -6.18 17.95 19.33
CA ALA A 50 -7.38 17.43 20.02
C ALA A 50 -7.25 15.92 20.27
N GLY A 51 -7.29 15.51 21.55
CA GLY A 51 -7.05 14.13 21.97
C GLY A 51 -5.76 13.86 22.73
N SER A 52 -4.96 14.88 23.10
CA SER A 52 -3.79 14.72 24.00
C SER A 52 -4.16 14.03 25.33
N ALA A 53 -5.36 14.30 25.85
CA ALA A 53 -5.90 13.67 27.05
C ALA A 53 -6.07 12.14 26.95
N TYR A 54 -6.05 11.56 25.74
CA TYR A 54 -6.20 10.11 25.50
C TYR A 54 -4.93 9.48 24.93
N ARG A 55 -3.88 10.27 24.71
CA ARG A 55 -2.65 9.87 24.02
C ARG A 55 -1.47 9.92 24.97
N LYS A 56 -0.79 8.80 25.14
CA LYS A 56 0.46 8.69 25.90
C LYS A 56 1.64 9.20 25.09
N ARG A 57 1.76 8.78 23.83
CA ARG A 57 2.79 9.25 22.89
C ARG A 57 2.37 9.00 21.45
N ALA A 58 2.93 9.76 20.52
CA ALA A 58 2.87 9.45 19.11
C ALA A 58 4.13 9.88 18.37
N ALA A 59 4.46 9.16 17.30
CA ALA A 59 5.55 9.49 16.40
C ALA A 59 5.14 9.19 14.95
N ALA A 60 5.50 10.11 14.06
CA ALA A 60 5.44 9.91 12.62
C ALA A 60 6.77 9.32 12.11
N TYR A 61 6.67 8.39 11.18
CA TYR A 61 7.79 7.78 10.47
C TYR A 61 7.56 7.95 8.97
N GLY A 62 8.61 8.27 8.24
CA GLY A 62 8.59 8.39 6.78
C GLY A 62 9.98 8.22 6.19
N LEU A 63 10.06 8.21 4.86
CA LEU A 63 11.30 8.01 4.12
C LEU A 63 11.80 9.33 3.52
N ILE A 64 13.13 9.44 3.42
CA ILE A 64 13.82 10.39 2.55
C ILE A 64 14.47 9.55 1.45
N ILE A 65 14.05 9.74 0.20
CA ILE A 65 14.50 8.97 -0.96
C ILE A 65 15.23 9.93 -1.90
N ASN A 66 16.50 9.67 -2.18
CA ASN A 66 17.35 10.53 -3.03
C ASN A 66 17.37 12.01 -2.57
N GLY A 67 17.35 12.24 -1.26
CA GLY A 67 17.35 13.59 -0.67
C GLY A 67 15.99 14.30 -0.62
N ASP A 68 14.89 13.71 -1.10
CA ASP A 68 13.54 14.26 -1.00
C ASP A 68 12.66 13.44 -0.06
N THR A 69 11.74 14.11 0.64
CA THR A 69 10.86 13.46 1.63
C THR A 69 9.69 12.78 0.91
N SER A 70 9.49 11.48 1.15
CA SER A 70 8.33 10.78 0.66
C SER A 70 7.05 11.43 1.20
N LEU A 71 6.03 11.46 0.34
CA LEU A 71 4.70 11.92 0.68
C LEU A 71 3.96 10.93 1.59
N PHE A 72 4.42 9.68 1.67
CA PHE A 72 3.85 8.69 2.57
C PHE A 72 4.51 8.72 3.93
N GLN A 73 3.67 8.75 4.97
CA GLN A 73 4.09 8.62 6.35
C GLN A 73 3.08 7.77 7.13
N CYS A 74 3.57 7.11 8.17
CA CYS A 74 2.73 6.40 9.12
C CYS A 74 2.93 6.97 10.52
N ILE A 75 1.85 6.99 11.31
CA ILE A 75 1.85 7.53 12.67
C ILE A 75 1.46 6.42 13.63
N PHE A 76 2.34 6.14 14.58
CA PHE A 76 2.03 5.28 15.71
C PHE A 76 1.53 6.14 16.86
N ASN A 77 0.41 5.76 17.44
CA ASN A 77 -0.19 6.44 18.59
C ASN A 77 -0.48 5.40 19.69
N GLU A 78 0.12 5.59 20.87
CA GLU A 78 -0.14 4.79 22.05
C GLU A 78 -1.12 5.51 22.98
N SER A 79 -2.22 4.82 23.31
CA SER A 79 -3.26 5.30 24.22
C SER A 79 -2.76 5.34 25.67
N ASN A 80 -3.17 6.35 26.44
CA ASN A 80 -2.85 6.42 27.87
C ASN A 80 -3.74 5.52 28.74
N SER A 81 -4.92 5.12 28.26
CA SER A 81 -5.91 4.40 29.06
C SER A 81 -5.59 2.90 29.18
N ASN A 82 -5.00 2.32 28.13
CA ASN A 82 -4.76 0.88 28.04
C ASN A 82 -3.45 0.51 27.34
N GLY A 83 -2.65 1.49 26.88
CA GLY A 83 -1.42 1.22 26.14
C GLY A 83 -1.63 0.66 24.74
N ASN A 84 -2.88 0.60 24.26
CA ASN A 84 -3.16 0.14 22.90
C ASN A 84 -2.52 1.08 21.88
N ILE A 85 -1.99 0.49 20.81
CA ILE A 85 -1.40 1.21 19.70
C ILE A 85 -2.38 1.22 18.53
N THR A 86 -2.52 2.40 17.93
CA THR A 86 -3.19 2.60 16.65
C THR A 86 -2.18 3.12 15.64
N LEU A 87 -2.14 2.49 14.47
CA LEU A 87 -1.37 2.93 13.32
C LEU A 87 -2.29 3.76 12.41
N TYR A 88 -1.93 5.01 12.16
CA TYR A 88 -2.61 5.86 11.18
C TYR A 88 -1.75 5.98 9.94
N LEU A 89 -2.33 5.71 8.77
CA LEU A 89 -1.66 5.86 7.49
C LEU A 89 -2.12 7.16 6.84
N ASN A 90 -1.19 8.04 6.50
CA ASN A 90 -1.52 9.23 5.72
C ASN A 90 -1.81 8.81 4.27
N ASN A 91 -2.96 9.19 3.77
CA ASN A 91 -3.45 8.88 2.43
C ASN A 91 -3.70 10.14 1.57
N ASN A 92 -3.35 11.34 2.06
CA ASN A 92 -3.64 12.63 1.42
C ASN A 92 -2.82 12.98 0.16
N HIS A 93 -2.17 12.00 -0.48
CA HIS A 93 -1.26 12.28 -1.59
C HIS A 93 -1.62 11.43 -2.81
N PRO A 94 -2.43 11.98 -3.73
CA PRO A 94 -2.91 11.23 -4.88
C PRO A 94 -1.76 10.77 -5.78
N SER A 95 -0.59 11.42 -5.76
CA SER A 95 0.55 11.11 -6.63
C SER A 95 1.26 9.78 -6.35
N THR A 96 1.01 9.13 -5.21
CA THR A 96 1.74 7.90 -4.81
C THR A 96 0.86 6.65 -4.97
N SER A 97 1.33 5.65 -5.71
CA SER A 97 0.60 4.39 -5.88
C SER A 97 0.49 3.61 -4.56
N TYR A 98 -0.49 2.70 -4.46
CA TYR A 98 -0.65 1.93 -3.23
C TYR A 98 0.51 0.95 -3.03
N GLN A 99 1.07 0.40 -4.11
CA GLN A 99 2.20 -0.51 -4.08
C GLN A 99 3.40 0.20 -3.46
N GLN A 100 3.73 1.41 -3.95
CA GLN A 100 4.79 2.21 -3.37
C GLN A 100 4.54 2.43 -1.87
N ARG A 101 3.33 2.85 -1.47
CA ARG A 101 3.00 3.04 -0.05
C ARG A 101 3.15 1.77 0.80
N PHE A 102 2.76 0.60 0.29
CA PHE A 102 2.93 -0.68 0.97
C PHE A 102 4.40 -1.09 1.08
N THR A 103 5.19 -0.88 0.03
CA THR A 103 6.64 -1.08 0.06
C THR A 103 7.27 -0.17 1.12
N GLU A 104 6.97 1.13 1.11
CA GLU A 104 7.48 2.06 2.12
C GLU A 104 7.05 1.66 3.54
N LEU A 105 5.77 1.29 3.74
CA LEU A 105 5.27 0.82 5.04
C LEU A 105 6.03 -0.42 5.52
N LYS A 106 6.32 -1.38 4.64
CA LYS A 106 7.12 -2.59 4.96
C LYS A 106 8.52 -2.23 5.46
N HIS A 107 9.10 -1.12 5.02
CA HIS A 107 10.39 -0.61 5.51
C HIS A 107 10.27 0.20 6.82
N LEU A 108 9.15 0.91 7.02
CA LEU A 108 8.93 1.72 8.21
C LEU A 108 8.52 0.89 9.45
N LEU A 109 7.75 -0.18 9.27
CA LEU A 109 7.24 -1.00 10.38
C LEU A 109 8.36 -1.58 11.28
N PRO A 110 9.47 -2.14 10.76
CA PRO A 110 10.56 -2.65 11.60
C PRO A 110 11.22 -1.58 12.46
N ILE A 111 11.32 -0.34 11.95
CA ILE A 111 11.89 0.76 12.72
C ILE A 111 10.92 1.22 13.82
N ALA A 112 9.64 1.36 13.49
CA ALA A 112 8.63 1.69 14.49
C ALA A 112 8.53 0.62 15.59
N ALA A 113 8.74 -0.65 15.25
CA ALA A 113 8.75 -1.76 16.21
C ALA A 113 9.90 -1.71 17.23
N LEU A 114 10.95 -0.91 17.01
CA LEU A 114 11.98 -0.65 18.02
C LEU A 114 11.49 0.30 19.13
N ASP A 115 10.53 1.17 18.79
CA ASP A 115 9.99 2.18 19.70
C ASP A 115 8.69 1.74 20.39
N TYR A 116 7.94 0.82 19.76
CA TYR A 116 6.59 0.44 20.14
C TYR A 116 6.47 -1.07 20.36
N ASN A 117 5.69 -1.45 21.38
CA ASN A 117 5.34 -2.86 21.60
C ASN A 117 4.31 -3.31 20.57
N MET A 118 4.73 -4.00 19.52
CA MET A 118 3.83 -4.44 18.45
C MET A 118 2.72 -5.39 18.93
N ASP A 119 2.90 -6.12 20.04
CA ASP A 119 1.82 -6.92 20.65
C ASP A 119 0.61 -6.05 21.09
N SER A 120 0.82 -4.74 21.29
CA SER A 120 -0.22 -3.77 21.65
C SER A 120 -0.86 -3.09 20.42
N LEU A 121 -0.42 -3.39 19.19
CA LEU A 121 -1.05 -2.89 17.96
C LEU A 121 -2.44 -3.50 17.82
N SER A 122 -3.46 -2.67 18.08
CA SER A 122 -4.87 -3.10 18.11
C SER A 122 -5.69 -2.57 16.94
N SER A 123 -5.21 -1.55 16.23
CA SER A 123 -5.94 -0.95 15.12
C SER A 123 -5.02 -0.32 14.08
N ILE A 124 -5.47 -0.36 12.82
CA ILE A 124 -4.88 0.39 11.71
C ILE A 124 -5.97 1.20 11.02
N SER A 125 -5.77 2.52 10.95
CA SER A 125 -6.56 3.43 10.14
C SER A 125 -5.94 3.55 8.76
N PHE A 126 -6.70 3.14 7.74
CA PHE A 126 -6.33 3.37 6.35
C PHE A 126 -6.96 4.67 5.81
N GLY A 127 -7.73 5.39 6.62
CA GLY A 127 -8.44 6.57 6.16
C GLY A 127 -9.47 6.23 5.10
N ARG A 128 -9.62 7.08 4.09
CA ARG A 128 -10.56 6.91 3.00
C ARG A 128 -10.09 5.81 2.04
N PHE A 129 -10.93 4.82 1.81
CA PHE A 129 -10.61 3.62 1.05
C PHE A 129 -10.26 3.91 -0.40
N ILE A 130 -11.00 4.81 -1.04
CA ILE A 130 -10.78 5.15 -2.46
C ILE A 130 -9.36 5.68 -2.73
N GLU A 131 -8.73 6.30 -1.73
CA GLU A 131 -7.38 6.90 -1.83
C GLU A 131 -6.27 5.85 -1.90
N TRP A 132 -6.61 4.57 -1.82
CA TRP A 132 -5.69 3.43 -2.05
C TRP A 132 -5.69 2.96 -3.51
N GLY A 133 -6.20 3.78 -4.43
CA GLY A 133 -6.05 3.62 -5.88
C GLY A 133 -6.45 2.24 -6.38
N ASP A 134 -5.55 1.57 -7.08
CA ASP A 134 -5.80 0.27 -7.71
C ASP A 134 -6.23 -0.81 -6.72
N LEU A 135 -5.85 -0.72 -5.45
CA LEU A 135 -6.32 -1.64 -4.42
C LEU A 135 -7.81 -1.48 -4.17
N ALA A 136 -8.32 -0.24 -4.21
CA ALA A 136 -9.73 0.07 -4.06
C ALA A 136 -10.55 -0.46 -5.24
N VAL A 137 -10.03 -0.31 -6.47
CA VAL A 137 -10.66 -0.85 -7.68
C VAL A 137 -10.71 -2.37 -7.64
N LYS A 138 -9.56 -3.03 -7.49
CA LYS A 138 -9.49 -4.50 -7.47
C LYS A 138 -10.40 -5.09 -6.40
N THR A 139 -10.41 -4.51 -5.21
CA THR A 139 -11.26 -4.98 -4.09
C THR A 139 -12.75 -4.74 -4.35
N SER A 140 -13.11 -3.60 -4.96
CA SER A 140 -14.51 -3.30 -5.30
C SER A 140 -15.03 -4.23 -6.39
N ASP A 141 -14.23 -4.45 -7.44
CA ASP A 141 -14.55 -5.37 -8.53
C ASP A 141 -14.79 -6.79 -7.99
N ASP A 142 -13.86 -7.25 -7.15
CA ASP A 142 -13.91 -8.58 -6.56
C ASP A 142 -15.11 -8.73 -5.61
N PHE A 143 -15.51 -7.67 -4.90
CA PHE A 143 -16.74 -7.63 -4.11
C PHE A 143 -17.99 -7.75 -5.00
N PHE A 144 -18.07 -6.92 -6.04
CA PHE A 144 -19.24 -6.88 -6.94
C PHE A 144 -19.43 -8.17 -7.73
N VAL A 145 -18.35 -8.84 -8.13
CA VAL A 145 -18.40 -10.15 -8.79
C VAL A 145 -18.90 -11.24 -7.84
N LYS A 146 -18.48 -11.20 -6.57
CA LYS A 146 -18.82 -12.24 -5.57
C LYS A 146 -20.17 -12.01 -4.90
N SER A 147 -20.67 -10.78 -4.89
CA SER A 147 -21.99 -10.47 -4.34
C SER A 147 -23.09 -10.94 -5.29
N THR A 148 -23.81 -12.00 -4.90
CA THR A 148 -24.92 -12.57 -5.68
C THR A 148 -26.25 -11.83 -5.51
N ASN A 149 -26.31 -10.82 -4.64
CA ASN A 149 -27.52 -10.09 -4.29
C ASN A 149 -27.38 -8.59 -4.59
N THR A 150 -28.52 -7.96 -4.86
CA THR A 150 -28.68 -6.51 -4.73
C THR A 150 -28.09 -6.05 -3.39
N TYR A 151 -27.25 -5.01 -3.39
CA TYR A 151 -26.48 -4.46 -2.27
C TYR A 151 -27.34 -3.86 -1.13
N LYS A 152 -28.39 -4.56 -0.71
CA LYS A 152 -29.38 -4.12 0.28
C LYS A 152 -28.72 -3.75 1.61
N ASN A 153 -27.59 -4.36 1.95
CA ASN A 153 -26.80 -3.99 3.12
C ASN A 153 -25.31 -3.87 2.79
N LEU A 154 -24.98 -2.97 1.85
CA LEU A 154 -23.62 -2.69 1.40
C LEU A 154 -22.61 -2.57 2.54
N HIS A 155 -22.96 -1.84 3.62
CA HIS A 155 -22.08 -1.66 4.78
C HIS A 155 -21.71 -2.99 5.43
N LYS A 156 -22.71 -3.78 5.82
CA LYS A 156 -22.50 -5.06 6.49
C LYS A 156 -21.74 -6.03 5.59
N ASP A 157 -22.19 -6.17 4.35
CA ASP A 157 -21.64 -7.14 3.42
C ASP A 157 -20.18 -6.82 3.10
N PHE A 158 -19.87 -5.54 2.88
CA PHE A 158 -18.51 -5.11 2.61
C PHE A 158 -17.61 -5.22 3.86
N SER A 159 -18.11 -4.95 5.07
CA SER A 159 -17.34 -5.11 6.32
C SER A 159 -16.90 -6.57 6.58
N ILE A 160 -17.72 -7.54 6.15
CA ILE A 160 -17.41 -8.97 6.25
C ILE A 160 -16.43 -9.38 5.15
N PHE A 161 -16.60 -8.84 3.94
CA PHE A 161 -15.77 -9.16 2.78
C PHE A 161 -14.35 -8.58 2.89
N LEU A 162 -14.22 -7.33 3.33
CA LEU A 162 -12.97 -6.56 3.22
C LEU A 162 -11.74 -7.26 3.86
N PRO A 163 -11.82 -7.86 5.07
CA PRO A 163 -10.70 -8.61 5.64
C PRO A 163 -10.24 -9.83 4.83
N GLN A 164 -11.12 -10.37 3.98
CA GLN A 164 -10.87 -11.56 3.13
C GLN A 164 -10.48 -11.19 1.69
N SER A 165 -10.66 -9.92 1.33
CA SER A 165 -10.33 -9.37 0.02
C SER A 165 -8.82 -9.31 -0.23
N ILE A 166 -8.42 -8.91 -1.44
CA ILE A 166 -7.01 -8.63 -1.74
C ILE A 166 -6.41 -7.60 -0.78
N PHE A 167 -7.15 -6.55 -0.41
CA PHE A 167 -6.69 -5.57 0.58
C PHE A 167 -6.42 -6.22 1.95
N GLY A 168 -7.36 -7.02 2.45
CA GLY A 168 -7.16 -7.72 3.73
C GLY A 168 -5.97 -8.69 3.70
N LYS A 169 -5.69 -9.33 2.56
CA LYS A 169 -4.53 -10.22 2.38
C LYS A 169 -3.20 -9.45 2.43
N GLU A 170 -3.09 -8.36 1.68
CA GLU A 170 -1.91 -7.50 1.65
C GLU A 170 -1.59 -6.95 3.06
N VAL A 171 -2.62 -6.51 3.80
CA VAL A 171 -2.43 -6.04 5.18
C VAL A 171 -2.00 -7.17 6.11
N ASN A 172 -2.59 -8.36 6.00
CA ASN A 172 -2.16 -9.50 6.81
C ASN A 172 -0.70 -9.89 6.52
N GLN A 173 -0.24 -9.78 5.27
CA GLN A 173 1.17 -10.02 4.91
C GLN A 173 2.12 -9.03 5.59
N LEU A 174 1.77 -7.73 5.66
CA LEU A 174 2.54 -6.74 6.43
C LEU A 174 2.62 -7.07 7.93
N LEU A 175 1.60 -7.75 8.47
CA LEU A 175 1.47 -8.07 9.88
C LEU A 175 2.09 -9.43 10.27
N GLU A 176 2.39 -10.30 9.30
CA GLU A 176 3.01 -11.62 9.54
C GLU A 176 4.26 -11.56 10.43
N PRO A 177 5.24 -10.66 10.20
CA PRO A 177 6.48 -10.63 10.99
C PRO A 177 6.24 -10.36 12.49
N TYR A 178 5.10 -9.77 12.83
CA TYR A 178 4.73 -9.39 14.19
C TYR A 178 3.76 -10.38 14.85
N GLN A 179 3.45 -11.51 14.20
CA GLN A 179 2.46 -12.50 14.67
C GLN A 179 1.08 -11.87 14.90
N LEU A 180 0.71 -10.90 14.06
CA LEU A 180 -0.57 -10.19 14.11
C LEU A 180 -1.44 -10.55 12.90
N LYS A 181 -2.76 -10.39 13.04
CA LYS A 181 -3.73 -10.56 11.95
C LYS A 181 -4.91 -9.60 12.10
N ILE A 182 -5.59 -9.33 10.99
CA ILE A 182 -6.88 -8.64 11.00
C ILE A 182 -7.92 -9.57 11.65
N LYS A 183 -8.66 -9.03 12.62
CA LYS A 183 -9.86 -9.67 13.19
C LYS A 183 -11.12 -9.29 12.42
N ASN A 184 -11.31 -8.00 12.15
CA ASN A 184 -12.47 -7.47 11.44
C ASN A 184 -12.15 -6.10 10.81
N ALA A 185 -13.04 -5.66 9.93
CA ALA A 185 -13.06 -4.29 9.42
C ALA A 185 -14.19 -3.51 10.10
N SER A 186 -13.90 -2.27 10.49
CA SER A 186 -14.88 -1.27 10.92
C SER A 186 -14.90 -0.17 9.86
N LEU A 187 -16.09 0.09 9.32
CA LEU A 187 -16.28 0.99 8.19
C LEU A 187 -17.20 2.13 8.57
N GLU A 188 -16.88 3.35 8.15
CA GLU A 188 -17.78 4.50 8.26
C GLU A 188 -18.17 5.00 6.88
N LYS A 189 -19.43 5.45 6.74
CA LYS A 189 -19.96 6.08 5.53
C LYS A 189 -19.66 5.24 4.28
N VAL A 190 -20.16 4.01 4.25
CA VAL A 190 -19.99 3.11 3.09
C VAL A 190 -20.96 3.53 1.98
N PHE A 191 -20.44 3.88 0.81
CA PHE A 191 -21.23 4.23 -0.38
C PHE A 191 -20.53 3.76 -1.66
N ILE A 192 -21.27 3.81 -2.77
CA ILE A 192 -20.73 3.57 -4.10
C ILE A 192 -20.43 4.94 -4.73
N THR A 193 -19.21 5.12 -5.21
CA THR A 193 -18.76 6.29 -5.95
C THR A 193 -18.55 5.96 -7.42
N SER A 194 -18.52 6.99 -8.27
CA SER A 194 -18.36 6.81 -9.71
C SER A 194 -16.89 6.76 -10.10
N LYS A 195 -16.63 6.12 -11.23
CA LYS A 195 -15.33 6.11 -11.92
C LYS A 195 -14.77 7.52 -12.15
N GLU A 196 -15.60 8.48 -12.51
CA GLU A 196 -15.18 9.87 -12.74
C GLU A 196 -14.65 10.48 -11.45
N ASN A 197 -15.38 10.30 -10.33
CA ASN A 197 -14.94 10.79 -9.04
C ASN A 197 -13.67 10.07 -8.56
N TYR A 198 -13.54 8.77 -8.82
CA TYR A 198 -12.30 8.03 -8.55
C TYR A 198 -11.10 8.60 -9.31
N ASN A 199 -11.24 8.78 -10.62
CA ASN A 199 -10.17 9.28 -11.49
C ASN A 199 -9.75 10.72 -11.15
N LEU A 200 -10.66 11.55 -10.63
CA LEU A 200 -10.34 12.90 -10.19
C LEU A 200 -9.46 12.94 -8.94
N ASN A 201 -9.49 11.90 -8.11
CA ASN A 201 -8.90 11.90 -6.78
C ASN A 201 -7.71 10.93 -6.60
N ASN A 202 -7.29 10.19 -7.65
CA ASN A 202 -6.28 9.14 -7.53
C ASN A 202 -5.28 9.11 -8.68
N ASN A 203 -4.00 8.83 -8.37
CA ASN A 203 -3.04 8.31 -9.35
C ASN A 203 -3.18 6.79 -9.42
N ILE A 204 -3.32 6.28 -10.64
CA ILE A 204 -3.67 4.88 -10.89
C ILE A 204 -2.72 4.32 -11.93
N GLU A 205 -2.20 3.12 -11.70
CA GLU A 205 -1.41 2.40 -12.70
C GLU A 205 -2.34 1.61 -13.63
N THR A 206 -3.51 1.21 -13.13
CA THR A 206 -4.53 0.57 -13.96
C THR A 206 -4.97 1.48 -15.09
N ASP A 207 -5.01 0.92 -16.30
CA ASP A 207 -5.65 1.54 -17.47
C ASP A 207 -7.07 2.01 -17.10
N SER A 208 -7.27 3.33 -17.13
CA SER A 208 -8.53 3.96 -16.75
C SER A 208 -9.73 3.40 -17.51
N THR A 209 -9.57 2.85 -18.72
CA THR A 209 -10.67 2.24 -19.47
C THR A 209 -11.19 0.95 -18.83
N LYS A 210 -10.35 0.25 -18.06
CA LYS A 210 -10.67 -1.01 -17.38
C LYS A 210 -11.31 -0.85 -16.01
N VAL A 211 -11.28 0.37 -15.45
CA VAL A 211 -11.94 0.69 -14.18
C VAL A 211 -13.46 0.62 -14.36
N GLN A 212 -14.14 -0.13 -13.50
CA GLN A 212 -15.59 -0.27 -13.52
C GLN A 212 -16.29 1.04 -13.16
N PRO A 213 -17.56 1.24 -13.58
CA PRO A 213 -18.30 2.48 -13.31
C PRO A 213 -18.51 2.76 -11.82
N ASN A 214 -18.59 1.70 -11.01
CA ASN A 214 -18.91 1.76 -9.59
C ASN A 214 -17.71 1.30 -8.78
N ILE A 215 -17.35 2.05 -7.74
CA ILE A 215 -16.26 1.73 -6.80
C ILE A 215 -16.81 1.94 -5.39
N ILE A 216 -16.45 1.07 -4.46
CA ILE A 216 -16.85 1.26 -3.05
C ILE A 216 -15.92 2.26 -2.40
N ASP A 217 -16.48 3.15 -1.60
CA ASP A 217 -15.72 4.10 -0.79
C ASP A 217 -16.28 4.14 0.64
N CYS A 218 -15.37 4.33 1.59
CA CYS A 218 -15.64 4.37 3.02
C CYS A 218 -14.41 4.84 3.79
N ILE A 219 -14.57 5.22 5.06
CA ILE A 219 -13.44 5.33 5.99
C ILE A 219 -13.20 3.94 6.58
N THR A 220 -11.95 3.46 6.51
CA THR A 220 -11.59 2.08 6.83
C THR A 220 -10.67 1.98 8.03
N TRP A 221 -11.07 1.11 8.95
CA TRP A 221 -10.27 0.69 10.09
C TRP A 221 -10.21 -0.84 10.12
N PHE A 222 -9.03 -1.39 10.37
CA PHE A 222 -8.89 -2.79 10.74
C PHE A 222 -8.65 -2.92 12.23
N THR A 223 -9.38 -3.83 12.87
CA THR A 223 -9.04 -4.29 14.23
C THR A 223 -8.00 -5.40 14.12
N ILE A 224 -6.92 -5.28 14.87
CA ILE A 224 -5.78 -6.20 14.84
C ILE A 224 -5.75 -7.01 16.13
N VAL A 225 -5.38 -8.29 16.00
CA VAL A 225 -5.19 -9.21 17.12
C VAL A 225 -3.95 -10.06 16.90
N LYS A 226 -3.43 -10.63 17.99
CA LYS A 226 -2.40 -11.67 17.94
C LYS A 226 -2.93 -12.91 17.24
N LYS A 227 -2.06 -13.57 16.47
CA LYS A 227 -2.38 -14.79 15.72
C LYS A 227 -2.72 -15.95 16.61
#